data_AF-A0A9D8N3X3-F1
#
_entry.id   AF-A0A9D8N3X3-F1
#
_cell.length_a   1.000
_cell.length_b   1.000
_cell.length_c   1.000
_cell.angle_alpha   90.00
_cell.angle_beta   90.00
_cell.angle_gamma   90.00
#
_symmetry.space_group_name_H-M   'P 1'
#
loop_
_entity.id
_entity.type
_entity.pdbx_description
1 polymer ?
#
loop_
_entity_poly.entity_id
_entity_poly.type
_entity_poly.pdbx_seq_one_letter_code
_entity_poly.pdbx_strand_id
1 'polypeptide(L)'
;MKTRFLQLIVIAALFAGTLFNLSAQSSSDFTRWKIKAVVAEITRDCRTDYEKAQAIYEWIVRNVDYNHDLVDSIQMISDSVSIYDPLNSDSYMRNLNEEMLGKGVAVFEKRSGICSNISHLYKLMCTEAGLRCKIVLGINIGLDGIGGHAWNIVEIHGKKHLVDVTAGIGARELTWLDMLFPQSEKRNYFDASPSFFIKNGYYPLHKEDQCLSVPITVDRFAGRMARLYKGFLPNSLVNYIKKNYCSGILEMQNLFGDIACDF
;
A
#
# COMPACT_ATOMS: atom_id res chain seq x y z
N MET A 1 14.99 -47.62 -21.72
CA MET A 1 13.61 -47.37 -21.26
C MET A 1 13.49 -46.23 -20.24
N LYS A 2 14.36 -46.12 -19.22
CA LYS A 2 14.26 -45.08 -18.18
C LYS A 2 14.37 -43.62 -18.68
N THR A 3 15.19 -43.35 -19.69
CA THR A 3 15.43 -41.99 -20.22
C THR A 3 14.25 -41.40 -20.99
N ARG A 4 13.54 -42.21 -21.79
CA ARG A 4 12.34 -41.76 -22.52
C ARG A 4 11.15 -41.49 -21.60
N PHE A 5 11.02 -42.26 -20.53
CA PHE A 5 9.99 -42.06 -19.51
C PHE A 5 10.22 -40.76 -18.71
N LEU A 6 11.47 -40.47 -18.35
CA LEU A 6 11.84 -39.23 -17.68
C LEU A 6 11.59 -38.00 -18.58
N GLN A 7 11.89 -38.09 -19.87
CA GLN A 7 11.61 -37.04 -20.85
C GLN A 7 10.11 -36.75 -21.00
N LEU A 8 9.26 -37.78 -21.00
CA LEU A 8 7.80 -37.62 -21.08
C LEU A 8 7.23 -36.94 -19.83
N ILE A 9 7.75 -37.25 -18.64
CA ILE A 9 7.34 -36.58 -17.39
C ILE A 9 7.72 -35.10 -17.41
N VAL A 10 8.94 -34.77 -17.86
CA VAL A 10 9.40 -33.37 -17.97
C VAL A 10 8.55 -32.59 -18.97
N ILE A 11 8.22 -33.18 -20.13
CA ILE A 11 7.35 -32.54 -21.13
C ILE A 11 5.93 -32.34 -20.59
N ALA A 12 5.36 -33.32 -19.90
CA ALA A 12 4.03 -33.19 -19.30
C ALA A 12 4.00 -32.12 -18.19
N ALA A 13 5.03 -32.03 -17.36
CA ALA A 13 5.17 -31.01 -16.33
C ALA A 13 5.31 -29.60 -16.93
N LEU A 14 6.12 -29.46 -17.99
CA LEU A 14 6.25 -28.19 -18.73
C LEU A 14 4.89 -27.78 -19.34
N PHE A 15 4.19 -28.70 -20.01
CA PHE A 15 2.90 -28.42 -20.64
C PHE A 15 1.80 -28.07 -19.63
N ALA A 16 1.74 -28.79 -18.49
CA ALA A 16 0.84 -28.45 -17.39
C ALA A 16 1.14 -27.08 -16.80
N GLY A 17 2.43 -26.74 -16.63
CA GLY A 17 2.87 -25.41 -16.21
C GLY A 17 2.43 -24.31 -17.19
N THR A 18 2.57 -24.54 -18.50
CA THR A 18 2.12 -23.57 -19.52
C THR A 18 0.60 -23.37 -19.48
N LEU A 19 -0.19 -24.45 -19.41
CA LEU A 19 -1.65 -24.37 -19.35
C LEU A 19 -2.15 -23.68 -18.08
N PHE A 20 -1.53 -23.97 -16.94
CA PHE A 20 -1.84 -23.29 -15.68
C PHE A 20 -1.56 -21.79 -15.79
N ASN A 21 -0.40 -21.39 -16.32
CA ASN A 21 -0.07 -19.98 -16.51
C ASN A 21 -1.04 -19.27 -17.47
N LEU A 22 -1.47 -19.91 -18.56
CA LEU A 22 -2.50 -19.33 -19.44
C LEU A 22 -3.85 -19.16 -18.71
N SER A 23 -4.26 -20.11 -17.87
CA SER A 23 -5.49 -19.99 -17.09
C SER A 23 -5.41 -18.89 -16.02
N ALA A 24 -4.27 -18.73 -15.35
CA ALA A 24 -4.05 -17.67 -14.37
C ALA A 24 -4.04 -16.28 -15.04
N GLN A 25 -3.37 -16.15 -16.19
CA GLN A 25 -3.34 -14.93 -16.97
C GLN A 25 -4.75 -14.52 -17.42
N SER A 26 -5.49 -15.45 -18.02
CA SER A 26 -6.87 -15.20 -18.47
C SER A 26 -7.82 -14.84 -17.32
N SER A 27 -7.64 -15.42 -16.13
CA SER A 27 -8.38 -15.02 -14.92
C SER A 27 -8.04 -13.59 -14.49
N SER A 28 -6.75 -13.23 -14.49
CA SER A 28 -6.30 -11.88 -14.12
C SER A 28 -6.79 -10.81 -15.10
N ASP A 29 -6.81 -11.11 -16.40
CA ASP A 29 -7.32 -10.23 -17.45
C ASP A 29 -8.83 -10.01 -17.30
N PHE A 30 -9.56 -11.08 -16.97
CA PHE A 30 -11.00 -10.99 -16.70
C PHE A 30 -11.32 -10.15 -15.46
N THR A 31 -10.56 -10.31 -14.38
CA THR A 31 -10.75 -9.48 -13.19
C THR A 31 -10.35 -8.04 -13.43
N ARG A 32 -9.31 -7.78 -14.22
CA ARG A 32 -8.97 -6.42 -14.65
C ARG A 32 -10.11 -5.78 -15.45
N TRP A 33 -10.76 -6.52 -16.34
CA TRP A 33 -11.94 -6.03 -17.05
C TRP A 33 -13.08 -5.66 -16.08
N LYS A 34 -13.32 -6.46 -15.03
CA LYS A 34 -14.30 -6.11 -13.98
C LYS A 34 -13.91 -4.84 -13.23
N ILE A 35 -12.63 -4.68 -12.89
CA ILE A 35 -12.11 -3.46 -12.25
C ILE A 35 -12.39 -2.25 -13.12
N LYS A 36 -12.07 -2.33 -14.42
CA LYS A 36 -12.33 -1.27 -15.39
C LYS A 36 -13.82 -0.94 -15.49
N ALA A 37 -14.69 -1.95 -15.52
CA ALA A 37 -16.14 -1.75 -15.53
C ALA A 37 -16.64 -1.04 -14.25
N VAL A 38 -16.16 -1.45 -13.07
CA VAL A 38 -16.47 -0.79 -11.80
C VAL A 38 -15.99 0.66 -11.83
N VAL A 39 -14.76 0.93 -12.27
CA VAL A 39 -14.22 2.29 -12.37
C VAL A 39 -15.09 3.14 -13.30
N ALA A 40 -15.46 2.62 -14.47
CA ALA A 40 -16.34 3.33 -15.40
C ALA A 40 -17.70 3.66 -14.79
N GLU A 41 -18.28 2.74 -14.01
CA GLU A 41 -19.58 2.96 -13.35
C GLU A 41 -19.48 4.00 -12.23
N ILE A 42 -18.54 3.83 -11.30
CA ILE A 42 -18.44 4.72 -10.12
C ILE A 42 -17.98 6.13 -10.49
N THR A 43 -17.36 6.30 -11.67
CA THR A 43 -16.92 7.60 -12.18
C THR A 43 -17.83 8.19 -13.26
N ARG A 44 -18.95 7.51 -13.60
CA ARG A 44 -19.82 7.86 -14.73
C ARG A 44 -20.32 9.30 -14.71
N ASP A 45 -20.65 9.81 -13.52
CA ASP A 45 -21.20 11.16 -13.31
C ASP A 45 -20.17 12.16 -12.78
N CYS A 46 -18.90 11.76 -12.62
CA CYS A 46 -17.82 12.64 -12.20
C CYS A 46 -17.45 13.63 -13.32
N ARG A 47 -17.36 14.90 -12.98
CA ARG A 47 -17.01 16.00 -13.90
C ARG A 47 -15.53 16.39 -13.80
N THR A 48 -14.87 16.04 -12.71
CA THR A 48 -13.48 16.38 -12.44
C THR A 48 -12.65 15.16 -12.06
N ASP A 49 -11.33 15.23 -12.30
CA ASP A 49 -10.39 14.18 -11.89
C ASP A 49 -10.33 14.00 -10.37
N TYR A 50 -10.61 15.08 -9.62
CA TYR A 50 -10.77 15.02 -8.17
C TYR A 50 -11.96 14.16 -7.76
N GLU A 51 -13.13 14.38 -8.35
CA GLU A 51 -14.33 13.58 -8.08
C GLU A 51 -14.12 12.11 -8.44
N LYS A 52 -13.38 11.81 -9.53
CA LYS A 52 -13.02 10.43 -9.88
C LYS A 52 -12.14 9.79 -8.79
N ALA A 53 -11.07 10.49 -8.38
CA ALA A 53 -10.15 10.00 -7.35
C ALA A 53 -10.87 9.75 -6.01
N GLN A 54 -11.83 10.61 -5.67
CA GLN A 54 -12.66 10.49 -4.48
C GLN A 54 -13.65 9.33 -4.60
N ALA A 55 -14.34 9.18 -5.73
CA ALA A 55 -15.29 8.08 -5.94
C ALA A 55 -14.61 6.71 -5.84
N ILE A 56 -13.40 6.58 -6.39
CA ILE A 56 -12.57 5.37 -6.26
C ILE A 56 -12.21 5.11 -4.80
N TYR A 57 -11.76 6.14 -4.07
CA TYR A 57 -11.44 6.04 -2.64
C TYR A 57 -12.64 5.54 -1.85
N GLU A 58 -13.79 6.20 -1.98
CA GLU A 58 -15.02 5.87 -1.26
C GLU A 58 -15.52 4.47 -1.60
N TRP A 59 -15.41 4.07 -2.87
CA TRP A 59 -15.79 2.73 -3.27
C TRP A 59 -14.93 1.67 -2.60
N ILE A 60 -13.59 1.82 -2.59
CA ILE A 60 -12.72 0.83 -1.93
C ILE A 60 -12.99 0.82 -0.43
N VAL A 61 -13.11 1.99 0.22
CA VAL A 61 -13.43 2.08 1.66
C VAL A 61 -14.71 1.31 2.00
N ARG A 62 -15.74 1.38 1.16
CA ARG A 62 -17.04 0.70 1.39
C ARG A 62 -17.04 -0.79 1.04
N ASN A 63 -16.13 -1.25 0.20
CA ASN A 63 -16.21 -2.60 -0.40
C ASN A 63 -15.01 -3.49 -0.05
N VAL A 64 -14.02 -2.99 0.68
CA VAL A 64 -12.83 -3.75 1.07
C VAL A 64 -12.63 -3.63 2.58
N ASP A 65 -12.36 -4.76 3.22
CA ASP A 65 -12.05 -4.84 4.65
C ASP A 65 -10.55 -4.97 4.88
N TYR A 66 -10.08 -4.45 6.01
CA TYR A 66 -8.68 -4.57 6.39
C TYR A 66 -8.42 -5.94 7.02
N ASN A 67 -7.42 -6.66 6.53
CA ASN A 67 -7.10 -8.00 7.03
C ASN A 67 -6.13 -7.93 8.22
N HIS A 68 -6.66 -7.80 9.43
CA HIS A 68 -5.87 -7.76 10.66
C HIS A 68 -5.13 -9.08 10.94
N ASP A 69 -5.77 -10.24 10.70
CA ASP A 69 -5.17 -11.57 10.93
C ASP A 69 -3.91 -11.82 10.08
N LEU A 70 -3.90 -11.29 8.85
CA LEU A 70 -2.73 -11.37 7.97
C LEU A 70 -1.59 -10.49 8.48
N VAL A 71 -1.88 -9.33 9.08
CA VAL A 71 -0.84 -8.50 9.71
C VAL A 71 -0.24 -9.22 10.91
N ASP A 72 -1.07 -9.79 11.78
CA ASP A 72 -0.61 -10.50 12.97
C ASP A 72 0.27 -11.71 12.59
N SER A 73 -0.11 -12.47 11.56
CA SER A 73 0.71 -13.58 11.07
C SER A 73 2.02 -13.12 10.41
N ILE A 74 2.04 -12.00 9.67
CA ILE A 74 3.27 -11.43 9.10
C ILE A 74 4.18 -10.87 10.20
N GLN A 75 3.62 -10.20 11.22
CA GLN A 75 4.38 -9.67 12.36
C GLN A 75 5.03 -10.81 13.17
N MET A 76 4.32 -11.93 13.34
CA MET A 76 4.87 -13.15 13.95
C MET A 76 5.96 -13.82 13.09
N ILE A 77 5.90 -13.69 11.75
CA ILE A 77 6.91 -14.22 10.83
C ILE A 77 8.13 -13.29 10.74
N SER A 78 7.95 -11.96 10.75
CA SER A 78 9.05 -11.00 10.74
C SER A 78 9.90 -11.05 12.00
N ASP A 79 9.32 -11.45 13.13
CA ASP A 79 10.06 -11.72 14.37
C ASP A 79 10.89 -13.01 14.31
N SER A 80 10.74 -13.85 13.26
CA SER A 80 11.39 -15.16 13.15
C SER A 80 12.22 -15.40 11.87
N VAL A 81 12.02 -14.68 10.75
CA VAL A 81 12.77 -14.95 9.51
C VAL A 81 12.97 -13.70 8.63
N SER A 82 14.23 -13.36 8.35
CA SER A 82 14.67 -12.45 7.27
C SER A 82 14.63 -13.18 5.92
N ILE A 83 13.66 -12.89 5.06
CA ILE A 83 13.65 -13.35 3.66
C ILE A 83 13.27 -12.17 2.75
N TYR A 84 14.21 -11.70 1.90
CA TYR A 84 14.04 -11.54 0.44
C TYR A 84 15.31 -10.94 -0.20
N ASP A 85 15.70 -11.41 -1.40
CA ASP A 85 16.91 -11.03 -2.15
C ASP A 85 16.53 -10.34 -3.50
N PRO A 86 16.99 -9.10 -3.81
CA PRO A 86 16.44 -8.28 -4.89
C PRO A 86 17.42 -7.99 -6.06
N LEU A 87 18.49 -8.76 -6.25
CA LEU A 87 19.61 -8.41 -7.14
C LEU A 87 19.38 -8.48 -8.68
N ASN A 88 18.19 -8.20 -9.23
CA ASN A 88 18.06 -8.12 -10.71
C ASN A 88 16.94 -7.18 -11.20
N SER A 89 17.30 -5.95 -11.60
CA SER A 89 16.36 -4.83 -11.85
C SER A 89 15.58 -4.88 -13.17
N ASP A 90 16.10 -5.50 -14.24
CA ASP A 90 15.45 -5.42 -15.57
C ASP A 90 14.36 -6.48 -15.79
N SER A 91 14.47 -7.65 -15.15
CA SER A 91 13.39 -8.65 -15.08
C SER A 91 12.35 -8.27 -14.02
N TYR A 92 12.74 -7.53 -12.99
CA TYR A 92 11.87 -7.07 -11.90
C TYR A 92 10.85 -6.02 -12.35
N MET A 93 11.19 -5.09 -13.23
CA MET A 93 10.22 -4.08 -13.73
C MET A 93 9.07 -4.69 -14.57
N ARG A 94 9.31 -5.81 -15.26
CA ARG A 94 8.24 -6.58 -15.91
C ARG A 94 7.39 -7.32 -14.88
N ASN A 95 8.03 -7.91 -13.88
CA ASN A 95 7.35 -8.61 -12.78
C ASN A 95 6.59 -7.67 -11.84
N LEU A 96 6.98 -6.41 -11.70
CA LEU A 96 6.28 -5.41 -10.88
C LEU A 96 4.91 -5.07 -11.46
N ASN A 97 4.73 -4.96 -12.77
CA ASN A 97 3.40 -4.75 -13.33
C ASN A 97 2.50 -5.96 -13.08
N GLU A 98 3.03 -7.18 -13.19
CA GLU A 98 2.29 -8.42 -12.91
C GLU A 98 2.04 -8.63 -11.41
N GLU A 99 2.96 -8.23 -10.54
CA GLU A 99 2.85 -8.30 -9.08
C GLU A 99 1.95 -7.20 -8.52
N MET A 100 2.06 -5.97 -9.04
CA MET A 100 1.15 -4.86 -8.74
C MET A 100 -0.27 -5.20 -9.19
N LEU A 101 -0.40 -5.73 -10.41
CA LEU A 101 -1.67 -6.24 -10.94
C LEU A 101 -2.18 -7.36 -10.04
N GLY A 102 -1.34 -8.34 -9.70
CA GLY A 102 -1.69 -9.47 -8.84
C GLY A 102 -2.17 -9.04 -7.44
N LYS A 103 -1.51 -8.09 -6.80
CA LYS A 103 -1.91 -7.56 -5.47
C LYS A 103 -3.24 -6.82 -5.53
N GLY A 104 -3.42 -5.92 -6.51
CA GLY A 104 -4.66 -5.17 -6.68
C GLY A 104 -5.84 -6.07 -7.07
N VAL A 105 -5.63 -6.97 -8.04
CA VAL A 105 -6.60 -7.98 -8.50
C VAL A 105 -7.01 -8.89 -7.34
N ALA A 106 -6.05 -9.39 -6.55
CA ALA A 106 -6.35 -10.27 -5.42
C ALA A 106 -7.25 -9.59 -4.37
N VAL A 107 -7.00 -8.32 -4.02
CA VAL A 107 -7.87 -7.58 -3.08
C VAL A 107 -9.23 -7.31 -3.69
N PHE A 108 -9.29 -7.01 -4.99
CA PHE A 108 -10.56 -6.85 -5.67
C PHE A 108 -11.40 -8.14 -5.64
N GLU A 109 -10.79 -9.31 -5.80
CA GLU A 109 -11.53 -10.58 -5.72
C GLU A 109 -11.93 -10.94 -4.30
N LYS A 110 -10.97 -10.85 -3.36
CA LYS A 110 -11.15 -11.27 -1.97
C LYS A 110 -11.93 -10.27 -1.12
N ARG A 111 -12.04 -9.01 -1.58
CA ARG A 111 -12.58 -7.88 -0.81
C ARG A 111 -11.87 -7.66 0.53
N SER A 112 -10.61 -8.09 0.64
CA SER A 112 -9.82 -7.99 1.86
C SER A 112 -8.32 -7.96 1.57
N GLY A 113 -7.55 -7.19 2.34
CA GLY A 113 -6.10 -7.11 2.23
C GLY A 113 -5.46 -6.19 3.27
N ILE A 114 -4.14 -6.04 3.21
CA ILE A 114 -3.37 -5.11 4.06
C ILE A 114 -2.99 -3.83 3.31
N CYS A 115 -2.32 -2.89 3.99
CA CYS A 115 -1.93 -1.58 3.47
C CYS A 115 -1.29 -1.62 2.08
N SER A 116 -0.34 -2.52 1.85
CA SER A 116 0.31 -2.69 0.55
C SER A 116 -0.70 -3.09 -0.52
N ASN A 117 -1.49 -4.15 -0.31
CA ASN A 117 -2.40 -4.64 -1.35
C ASN A 117 -3.51 -3.62 -1.69
N ILE A 118 -4.05 -2.95 -0.67
CA ILE A 118 -5.11 -1.94 -0.85
C ILE A 118 -4.56 -0.71 -1.59
N SER A 119 -3.34 -0.27 -1.27
CA SER A 119 -2.69 0.84 -2.00
C SER A 119 -2.44 0.51 -3.47
N HIS A 120 -2.19 -0.77 -3.79
CA HIS A 120 -2.09 -1.25 -5.16
C HIS A 120 -3.45 -1.24 -5.88
N LEU A 121 -4.53 -1.65 -5.21
CA LEU A 121 -5.87 -1.55 -5.79
C LEU A 121 -6.26 -0.11 -6.09
N TYR A 122 -5.99 0.83 -5.17
CA TYR A 122 -6.27 2.26 -5.41
C TYR A 122 -5.49 2.81 -6.60
N LYS A 123 -4.17 2.52 -6.69
CA LYS A 123 -3.35 2.90 -7.85
C LYS A 123 -3.90 2.30 -9.14
N LEU A 124 -4.24 1.02 -9.15
CA LEU A 124 -4.79 0.34 -10.33
C LEU A 124 -6.09 0.99 -10.80
N MET A 125 -7.03 1.24 -9.89
CA MET A 125 -8.31 1.91 -10.22
C MET A 125 -8.10 3.35 -10.68
N CYS A 126 -7.16 4.09 -10.08
CA CYS A 126 -6.77 5.43 -10.55
C CYS A 126 -6.22 5.38 -11.99
N THR A 127 -5.34 4.42 -12.30
CA THR A 127 -4.80 4.23 -13.64
C THR A 127 -5.90 3.96 -14.66
N GLU A 128 -6.86 3.08 -14.35
CA GLU A 128 -8.01 2.80 -15.22
C GLU A 128 -8.93 4.02 -15.41
N ALA A 129 -8.94 4.97 -14.46
CA ALA A 129 -9.61 6.26 -14.57
C ALA A 129 -8.79 7.36 -15.27
N GLY A 130 -7.56 7.05 -15.72
CA GLY A 130 -6.64 8.00 -16.36
C GLY A 130 -5.95 8.96 -15.38
N LEU A 131 -5.92 8.63 -14.09
CA LEU A 131 -5.33 9.46 -13.04
C LEU A 131 -3.88 9.04 -12.75
N ARG A 132 -3.01 10.03 -12.55
CA ARG A 132 -1.64 9.79 -12.08
C ARG A 132 -1.65 9.50 -10.58
N CYS A 133 -1.29 8.28 -10.21
CA CYS A 133 -1.27 7.82 -8.83
C CYS A 133 0.00 7.02 -8.55
N LYS A 134 0.66 7.34 -7.44
CA LYS A 134 1.82 6.60 -6.96
C LYS A 134 1.53 5.95 -5.62
N ILE A 135 2.23 4.86 -5.34
CA ILE A 135 2.27 4.22 -4.03
C ILE A 135 3.43 4.84 -3.28
N VAL A 136 3.20 5.19 -2.02
CA VAL A 136 4.20 5.69 -1.10
C VAL A 136 4.41 4.65 -0.03
N LEU A 137 5.67 4.29 0.19
CA LEU A 137 6.09 3.44 1.29
C LEU A 137 6.67 4.30 2.41
N GLY A 138 6.51 3.85 3.64
CA GLY A 138 7.06 4.54 4.80
C GLY A 138 6.70 3.85 6.09
N ILE A 139 6.60 4.63 7.14
CA ILE A 139 6.16 4.18 8.45
C ILE A 139 4.88 4.88 8.88
N ASN A 140 4.08 4.19 9.69
CA ASN A 140 3.03 4.80 10.49
C ASN A 140 3.28 4.52 11.98
N ILE A 141 3.08 5.53 12.81
CA ILE A 141 3.17 5.45 14.27
C ILE A 141 1.79 5.79 14.83
N GLY A 142 1.09 4.76 15.31
CA GLY A 142 -0.25 4.85 15.88
C GLY A 142 -0.29 4.41 17.34
N LEU A 143 -1.51 4.24 17.86
CA LEU A 143 -1.72 3.69 19.22
C LEU A 143 -1.28 2.21 19.31
N ASP A 144 -1.37 1.49 18.21
CA ASP A 144 -1.08 0.06 18.14
C ASP A 144 0.42 -0.24 17.87
N GLY A 145 1.25 0.79 17.76
CA GLY A 145 2.71 0.67 17.63
C GLY A 145 3.30 1.38 16.42
N ILE A 146 4.50 0.94 16.02
CA ILE A 146 5.23 1.42 14.84
C ILE A 146 5.28 0.29 13.84
N GLY A 147 4.82 0.54 12.62
CA GLY A 147 4.84 -0.43 11.54
C GLY A 147 5.24 0.18 10.22
N GLY A 148 5.70 -0.67 9.31
CA GLY A 148 5.77 -0.33 7.89
C GLY A 148 4.36 -0.05 7.36
N HIS A 149 4.24 0.94 6.50
CA HIS A 149 2.96 1.36 5.93
C HIS A 149 3.08 1.70 4.46
N ALA A 150 1.96 1.53 3.75
CA ALA A 150 1.82 1.91 2.35
C ALA A 150 0.54 2.71 2.16
N TRP A 151 0.65 3.81 1.42
CA TRP A 151 -0.48 4.67 1.03
C TRP A 151 -0.27 5.20 -0.38
N ASN A 152 -1.05 6.18 -0.82
CA ASN A 152 -0.99 6.74 -2.16
C ASN A 152 -0.83 8.26 -2.18
N ILE A 153 -0.28 8.75 -3.29
CA ILE A 153 -0.39 10.15 -3.70
C ILE A 153 -1.01 10.17 -5.09
N VAL A 154 -2.13 10.85 -5.25
CA VAL A 154 -2.75 11.13 -6.55
C VAL A 154 -2.44 12.57 -6.96
N GLU A 155 -1.99 12.77 -8.20
CA GLU A 155 -1.66 14.09 -8.73
C GLU A 155 -2.75 14.57 -9.69
N ILE A 156 -3.41 15.68 -9.31
CA ILE A 156 -4.51 16.29 -10.06
C ILE A 156 -4.12 17.72 -10.39
N HIS A 157 -4.05 18.05 -11.69
CA HIS A 157 -3.64 19.37 -12.17
C HIS A 157 -2.34 19.91 -11.54
N GLY A 158 -1.35 19.03 -11.34
CA GLY A 158 -0.05 19.39 -10.74
C GLY A 158 -0.06 19.50 -9.21
N LYS A 159 -1.22 19.34 -8.57
CA LYS A 159 -1.34 19.28 -7.10
C LYS A 159 -1.31 17.83 -6.64
N LYS A 160 -0.46 17.53 -5.65
CA LYS A 160 -0.39 16.24 -4.98
C LYS A 160 -1.44 16.16 -3.87
N HIS A 161 -2.20 15.09 -3.85
CA HIS A 161 -3.22 14.78 -2.84
C HIS A 161 -2.82 13.47 -2.16
N LEU A 162 -2.63 13.51 -0.84
CA LEU A 162 -2.26 12.32 -0.08
C LEU A 162 -3.51 11.52 0.26
N VAL A 163 -3.46 10.21 0.02
CA VAL A 163 -4.58 9.30 0.16
C VAL A 163 -4.16 8.04 0.92
N ASP A 164 -4.78 7.77 2.06
CA ASP A 164 -4.68 6.50 2.77
C ASP A 164 -6.06 5.83 2.85
N VAL A 165 -6.28 4.88 1.94
CA VAL A 165 -7.53 4.10 1.88
C VAL A 165 -7.71 3.22 3.11
N THR A 166 -6.62 2.70 3.66
CA THR A 166 -6.67 1.74 4.78
C THR A 166 -7.09 2.40 6.09
N ALA A 167 -6.61 3.61 6.32
CA ALA A 167 -7.09 4.42 7.44
C ALA A 167 -8.55 4.87 7.23
N GLY A 168 -8.99 5.04 5.98
CA GLY A 168 -10.41 5.21 5.63
C GLY A 168 -11.27 4.00 5.97
N ILE A 169 -10.78 2.78 5.69
CA ILE A 169 -11.44 1.52 6.06
C ILE A 169 -11.55 1.40 7.58
N GLY A 170 -10.45 1.61 8.32
CA GLY A 170 -10.48 1.59 9.79
C GLY A 170 -11.42 2.64 10.38
N ALA A 171 -11.51 3.83 9.79
CA ALA A 171 -12.45 4.87 10.23
C ALA A 171 -13.93 4.51 9.97
N ARG A 172 -14.23 3.65 8.99
CA ARG A 172 -15.59 3.11 8.78
C ARG A 172 -15.99 2.15 9.90
N GLU A 173 -15.03 1.43 10.47
CA GLU A 173 -15.25 0.36 11.45
C GLU A 173 -15.41 0.87 12.90
N LEU A 174 -15.41 2.20 13.12
CA LEU A 174 -15.66 2.95 14.37
C LEU A 174 -15.62 2.12 15.66
N THR A 175 -14.51 2.23 16.38
CA THR A 175 -14.44 1.79 17.78
C THR A 175 -15.06 2.83 18.71
N TRP A 176 -15.42 2.44 19.94
CA TRP A 176 -15.87 3.38 20.98
C TRP A 176 -14.86 4.52 21.25
N LEU A 177 -13.58 4.30 20.95
CA LEU A 177 -12.52 5.32 21.04
C LEU A 177 -12.67 6.42 19.98
N ASP A 178 -13.18 6.09 18.79
CA ASP A 178 -13.37 7.03 17.68
C ASP A 178 -14.51 8.02 17.95
N MET A 179 -15.44 7.69 18.85
CA MET A 179 -16.49 8.60 19.34
C MET A 179 -15.95 9.71 20.26
N LEU A 180 -14.72 9.59 20.76
CA LEU A 180 -14.11 10.60 21.64
C LEU A 180 -13.50 11.78 20.87
N PHE A 181 -13.46 11.72 19.53
CA PHE A 181 -12.95 12.80 18.69
C PHE A 181 -14.11 13.55 17.97
N PRO A 182 -14.09 14.89 17.88
CA PRO A 182 -15.17 15.66 17.27
C PRO A 182 -15.41 15.30 15.79
N GLN A 183 -16.69 15.08 15.43
CA GLN A 183 -17.17 14.77 14.06
C GLN A 183 -16.74 15.80 12.99
N SER A 184 -16.38 17.03 13.38
CA SER A 184 -15.91 18.09 12.47
C SER A 184 -14.49 17.85 11.94
N GLU A 185 -13.74 16.91 12.53
CA GLU A 185 -12.47 16.39 12.02
C GLU A 185 -12.65 14.99 11.40
N LYS A 186 -13.82 14.70 10.82
CA LYS A 186 -14.05 13.44 10.09
C LYS A 186 -12.87 13.20 9.15
N ARG A 187 -12.18 12.11 9.47
CA ARG A 187 -10.90 11.67 8.93
C ARG A 187 -11.01 11.36 7.45
N ASN A 188 -11.07 12.38 6.61
CA ASN A 188 -10.85 12.17 5.19
C ASN A 188 -9.34 11.96 5.01
N TYR A 189 -8.94 10.70 5.11
CA TYR A 189 -7.67 10.20 4.60
C TYR A 189 -7.64 10.24 3.06
N PHE A 190 -8.57 10.93 2.43
CA PHE A 190 -8.53 11.35 1.03
C PHE A 190 -8.28 12.86 0.98
N ASP A 191 -7.27 13.28 0.21
CA ASP A 191 -6.79 14.67 0.15
C ASP A 191 -6.39 15.23 1.53
N ALA A 192 -5.84 14.38 2.39
CA ALA A 192 -5.38 14.82 3.70
C ALA A 192 -4.15 15.72 3.56
N SER A 193 -4.08 16.78 4.38
CA SER A 193 -2.97 17.72 4.28
C SER A 193 -1.63 17.05 4.61
N PRO A 194 -0.52 17.44 3.95
CA PRO A 194 0.84 16.98 4.28
C PRO A 194 1.16 17.08 5.77
N SER A 195 0.74 18.20 6.38
CA SER A 195 0.91 18.40 7.82
C SER A 195 0.14 17.35 8.62
N PHE A 196 -1.13 17.08 8.28
CA PHE A 196 -1.95 16.08 8.96
C PHE A 196 -1.28 14.70 8.98
N PHE A 197 -0.76 14.22 7.84
CA PHE A 197 -0.01 12.95 7.77
C PHE A 197 1.16 12.93 8.77
N ILE A 198 2.03 13.96 8.73
CA ILE A 198 3.16 14.07 9.66
C ILE A 198 2.72 14.17 11.13
N LYS A 199 1.63 14.91 11.42
CA LYS A 199 1.11 15.05 12.80
C LYS A 199 0.58 13.73 13.35
N ASN A 200 0.03 12.88 12.49
CA ASN A 200 -0.60 11.61 12.81
C ASN A 200 0.33 10.41 12.54
N GLY A 201 1.64 10.61 12.64
CA GLY A 201 2.59 9.51 12.68
C GLY A 201 2.98 8.91 11.34
N TYR A 202 2.62 9.52 10.21
CA TYR A 202 3.08 9.06 8.91
C TYR A 202 4.41 9.70 8.55
N TYR A 203 5.35 8.90 8.06
CA TYR A 203 6.59 9.41 7.50
C TYR A 203 7.04 8.55 6.31
N PRO A 204 7.18 9.12 5.10
CA PRO A 204 7.59 8.39 3.90
C PRO A 204 9.08 8.04 3.86
N LEU A 205 9.44 6.99 3.13
CA LEU A 205 10.85 6.65 2.86
C LEU A 205 11.57 7.79 2.14
N HIS A 206 10.93 8.35 1.12
CA HIS A 206 11.47 9.46 0.33
C HIS A 206 10.97 10.80 0.87
N LYS A 207 11.90 11.73 1.08
CA LYS A 207 11.62 13.03 1.74
C LYS A 207 10.65 13.88 0.92
N GLU A 208 10.66 13.73 -0.39
CA GLU A 208 9.85 14.45 -1.37
C GLU A 208 8.36 14.08 -1.25
N ASP A 209 8.08 12.90 -0.71
CA ASP A 209 6.74 12.35 -0.56
C ASP A 209 6.02 12.88 0.68
N GLN A 210 6.73 13.63 1.53
CA GLN A 210 6.10 14.36 2.62
C GLN A 210 5.13 15.42 2.10
N CYS A 211 5.32 15.89 0.85
CA CYS A 211 4.53 16.96 0.23
C CYS A 211 4.44 18.26 1.04
N LEU A 212 5.34 18.44 2.02
CA LEU A 212 5.48 19.68 2.77
C LEU A 212 6.27 20.69 1.95
N SER A 213 5.92 21.98 2.08
CA SER A 213 6.72 23.08 1.53
C SER A 213 8.15 23.08 2.08
N VAL A 214 8.31 22.70 3.35
CA VAL A 214 9.61 22.48 3.99
C VAL A 214 9.59 21.09 4.64
N PRO A 215 10.14 20.06 3.98
CA PRO A 215 10.13 18.71 4.54
C PRO A 215 10.96 18.65 5.83
N ILE A 216 10.49 17.85 6.79
CA ILE A 216 11.16 17.64 8.07
C ILE A 216 12.11 16.45 8.00
N THR A 217 13.09 16.42 8.88
CA THR A 217 13.96 15.25 9.06
C THR A 217 13.27 14.20 9.91
N VAL A 218 13.75 12.95 9.79
CA VAL A 218 13.33 11.86 10.68
C VAL A 218 13.53 12.23 12.15
N ASP A 219 14.66 12.84 12.53
CA ASP A 219 14.89 13.21 13.94
C ASP A 219 13.84 14.18 14.47
N ARG A 220 13.43 15.14 13.64
CA ARG A 220 12.38 16.09 13.99
C ARG A 220 11.02 15.39 14.11
N PHE A 221 10.74 14.44 13.22
CA PHE A 221 9.54 13.60 13.27
C PHE A 221 9.53 12.71 14.51
N ALA A 222 10.57 11.91 14.75
CA ALA A 222 10.69 11.03 15.90
C ALA A 222 10.62 11.80 17.23
N GLY A 223 11.31 12.95 17.32
CA GLY A 223 11.23 13.82 18.50
C GLY A 223 9.83 14.40 18.72
N ARG A 224 9.05 14.64 17.66
CA ARG A 224 7.65 15.03 17.77
C ARG A 224 6.80 13.88 18.30
N MET A 225 6.90 12.68 17.74
CA MET A 225 6.12 11.53 18.18
C MET A 225 6.43 11.18 19.64
N ALA A 226 7.70 11.22 20.04
CA ALA A 226 8.12 11.03 21.42
C ALA A 226 7.48 12.03 22.41
N ARG A 227 7.23 13.28 21.98
CA ARG A 227 6.53 14.28 22.80
C ARG A 227 5.02 14.05 22.86
N LEU A 228 4.41 13.69 21.73
CA LEU A 228 2.95 13.46 21.66
C LEU A 228 2.55 12.27 22.53
N TYR A 229 3.35 11.21 22.52
CA TYR A 229 3.12 10.04 23.37
C TYR A 229 3.94 10.05 24.67
N LYS A 230 4.34 11.24 25.15
CA LYS A 230 5.09 11.36 26.40
C LYS A 230 4.22 10.80 27.55
N GLY A 231 4.64 9.67 28.11
CA GLY A 231 3.89 8.89 29.11
C GLY A 231 3.36 7.54 28.62
N PHE A 232 3.35 7.30 27.30
CA PHE A 232 2.91 6.05 26.66
C PHE A 232 4.02 5.32 25.89
N LEU A 233 5.03 6.01 25.35
CA LEU A 233 6.13 5.35 24.63
C LEU A 233 7.46 5.44 25.42
N PRO A 234 8.07 4.29 25.78
CA PRO A 234 9.34 4.27 26.53
C PRO A 234 10.51 4.77 25.67
N ASN A 235 11.57 5.30 26.31
CA ASN A 235 12.80 5.74 25.61
C ASN A 235 13.45 4.64 24.75
N SER A 236 13.24 3.38 25.11
CA SER A 236 13.61 2.22 24.30
C SER A 236 12.92 2.23 22.94
N LEU A 237 11.67 2.71 22.86
CA LEU A 237 10.94 2.82 21.61
C LEU A 237 11.41 4.00 20.76
N VAL A 238 11.85 5.11 21.34
CA VAL A 238 12.48 6.20 20.57
C VAL A 238 13.81 5.75 19.96
N ASN A 239 14.60 4.99 20.72
CA ASN A 239 15.83 4.39 20.23
C ASN A 239 15.56 3.24 19.25
N TYR A 240 14.48 2.48 19.46
CA TYR A 240 13.99 1.46 18.53
C TYR A 240 13.49 2.09 17.24
N ILE A 241 12.75 3.21 17.28
CA ILE A 241 12.38 3.97 16.09
C ILE A 241 13.66 4.42 15.41
N LYS A 242 14.60 5.08 16.08
CA LYS A 242 15.86 5.51 15.41
C LYS A 242 16.65 4.35 14.79
N LYS A 243 16.71 3.20 15.47
CA LYS A 243 17.43 2.00 15.03
C LYS A 243 16.71 1.27 13.90
N ASN A 244 15.43 0.95 14.08
CA ASN A 244 14.56 0.25 13.12
C ASN A 244 13.97 1.15 12.05
N TYR A 245 14.10 2.47 12.16
CA TYR A 245 13.83 3.39 11.08
C TYR A 245 15.01 3.38 10.12
N CYS A 246 16.26 3.49 10.58
CA CYS A 246 17.40 3.36 9.68
C CYS A 246 17.49 1.93 9.11
N SER A 247 17.28 0.88 9.92
CA SER A 247 17.30 -0.49 9.40
C SER A 247 16.02 -0.89 8.68
N GLY A 248 14.86 -0.33 8.98
CA GLY A 248 13.60 -0.55 8.26
C GLY A 248 13.51 0.26 6.97
N ILE A 249 14.09 1.46 6.92
CA ILE A 249 14.34 2.18 5.66
C ILE A 249 15.39 1.42 4.85
N LEU A 250 16.49 0.93 5.44
CA LEU A 250 17.44 0.10 4.70
C LEU A 250 16.83 -1.23 4.26
N GLU A 251 16.04 -1.90 5.09
CA GLU A 251 15.35 -3.14 4.73
C GLU A 251 14.31 -2.84 3.66
N MET A 252 13.53 -1.78 3.76
CA MET A 252 12.61 -1.37 2.69
C MET A 252 13.38 -0.93 1.42
N GLN A 253 14.43 -0.13 1.51
CA GLN A 253 15.26 0.27 0.36
C GLN A 253 15.99 -0.94 -0.26
N ASN A 254 16.36 -1.94 0.53
CA ASN A 254 16.93 -3.19 0.03
C ASN A 254 15.82 -4.08 -0.56
N LEU A 255 14.67 -4.22 0.09
CA LEU A 255 13.51 -5.03 -0.35
C LEU A 255 12.82 -4.46 -1.59
N PHE A 256 12.84 -3.14 -1.75
CA PHE A 256 12.17 -2.42 -2.82
C PHE A 256 13.16 -1.87 -3.86
N GLY A 257 14.45 -1.71 -3.55
CA GLY A 257 15.40 -0.98 -4.41
C GLY A 257 15.13 0.52 -4.38
N ASP A 258 15.93 1.30 -5.13
CA ASP A 258 15.70 2.73 -5.38
C ASP A 258 14.37 2.95 -6.15
N ILE A 259 13.22 2.69 -5.53
CA ILE A 259 11.90 2.93 -6.11
C ILE A 259 11.57 4.41 -6.02
N ALA A 260 12.23 5.19 -6.87
CA ALA A 260 11.56 6.31 -7.49
C ALA A 260 10.64 5.72 -8.57
N CYS A 261 9.39 5.40 -8.23
CA CYS A 261 8.33 5.43 -9.24
C CYS A 261 8.09 6.90 -9.55
N ASP A 262 8.95 7.45 -10.40
CA ASP A 262 8.70 8.72 -11.05
C ASP A 262 7.35 8.64 -11.80
N PHE A 263 6.66 9.78 -11.82
CA PHE A 263 5.34 9.93 -12.45
C PHE A 263 5.34 9.61 -13.94
#